data_AF-H0I0S3-F1
#
_entry.id   AF-H0I0S3-F1
#
_cell.length_a   1.000
_cell.length_b   1.000
_cell.length_c   1.000
_cell.angle_alpha   90.00
_cell.angle_beta   90.00
_cell.angle_gamma   90.00
#
_symmetry.space_group_name_H-M   'P 1'
#
loop_
_entity.id
_entity.type
_entity.pdbx_description
1 polymer ?
#
loop_
_entity_poly.entity_id
_entity_poly.type
_entity_poly.pdbx_seq_one_letter_code
_entity_poly.pdbx_strand_id
1 'polypeptide(L)' 'MSNVVTLHTDKRWKAVIEYEHQNGPIKIEHYFEEIADLHLIIEHGPDWNTLTRCTVTLNRPDGGAEQNSEEKSLKEERT' A
#
# COMPACT_ATOMS: atom_id res chain seq x y z
N MET A 1 -17.75 -7.40 -24.60
CA MET A 1 -16.98 -6.20 -24.23
C MET A 1 -16.51 -6.41 -22.81
N SER A 2 -15.23 -6.77 -22.63
CA SER A 2 -14.67 -7.16 -21.34
C SER A 2 -14.42 -5.90 -20.51
N ASN A 3 -15.27 -5.68 -19.50
CA ASN A 3 -15.12 -4.58 -18.56
C ASN A 3 -13.89 -4.85 -17.67
N VAL A 4 -12.72 -4.36 -18.09
CA VAL A 4 -11.47 -4.32 -17.30
C VAL A 4 -11.53 -3.12 -16.35
N VAL A 5 -12.54 -3.10 -15.49
CA VAL A 5 -12.64 -2.14 -14.39
C VAL A 5 -13.17 -2.95 -13.21
N THR A 6 -12.52 -2.83 -12.05
CA THR A 6 -12.84 -3.48 -10.75
C THR A 6 -12.20 -4.84 -10.40
N LEU A 7 -10.93 -5.10 -10.74
CA LEU A 7 -10.16 -6.20 -10.11
C LEU A 7 -9.32 -5.76 -8.89
N HIS A 8 -9.43 -4.49 -8.49
CA HIS A 8 -8.65 -3.93 -7.39
C HIS A 8 -9.52 -3.56 -6.18
N THR A 9 -10.84 -3.42 -6.36
CA THR A 9 -11.79 -3.08 -5.29
C THR A 9 -11.95 -4.19 -4.24
N ASP A 10 -11.53 -5.41 -4.54
CA ASP A 10 -11.51 -6.53 -3.60
C ASP A 10 -10.25 -6.53 -2.72
N LYS A 11 -9.19 -5.80 -3.10
CA LYS A 11 -7.91 -5.79 -2.38
C LYS A 11 -7.94 -4.78 -1.25
N ARG A 12 -7.54 -5.21 -0.04
CA ARG A 12 -7.54 -4.36 1.14
C ARG A 12 -6.52 -3.21 1.12
N TRP A 13 -5.39 -3.38 0.44
CA TRP A 13 -4.28 -2.42 0.47
C TRP A 13 -3.91 -1.92 -0.92
N LYS A 14 -3.45 -0.67 -0.94
CA LYS A 14 -2.78 -0.05 -2.09
C LYS A 14 -1.41 0.45 -1.64
N ALA A 15 -0.36 0.04 -2.34
CA ALA A 15 0.96 0.64 -2.21
C ALA A 15 1.27 1.42 -3.50
N VAL A 16 1.76 2.65 -3.34
CA VAL A 16 2.37 3.43 -4.41
C VAL A 16 3.86 3.52 -4.12
N ILE A 17 4.66 2.90 -4.97
CA ILE A 17 6.11 2.86 -4.82
C ILE A 17 6.74 3.74 -5.90
N GLU A 18 7.63 4.62 -5.48
CA GLU A 18 8.32 5.56 -6.35
C GLU A 18 9.80 5.24 -6.41
N TYR A 19 10.32 5.15 -7.62
CA TYR A 19 11.72 4.89 -7.89
C TYR A 19 12.33 6.04 -8.67
N GLU A 20 13.56 6.40 -8.33
CA GLU A 20 14.38 7.27 -9.15
C GLU A 20 14.75 6.55 -10.45
N HIS A 21 14.66 7.26 -11.56
CA HIS A 21 15.00 6.73 -12.87
C HIS A 21 15.59 7.86 -13.74
N GLN A 22 16.44 7.51 -14.70
CA GLN A 22 17.21 8.48 -15.50
C GLN A 22 16.33 9.50 -16.25
N ASN A 23 15.11 9.10 -16.59
CA ASN A 23 14.13 9.95 -17.28
C ASN A 23 13.12 10.63 -16.34
N GLY A 24 13.44 10.66 -15.04
CA GLY A 24 12.57 11.17 -13.98
C GLY A 24 11.93 10.05 -13.14
N PRO A 25 11.38 10.39 -11.95
CA PRO A 25 10.82 9.40 -11.05
C PRO A 25 9.68 8.60 -11.68
N ILE A 26 9.70 7.28 -11.49
CA ILE A 26 8.62 6.38 -11.88
C ILE A 26 7.76 6.04 -10.67
N LYS A 27 6.44 5.90 -10.87
CA LYS A 27 5.50 5.49 -9.83
C LYS A 27 4.78 4.22 -10.26
N ILE A 28 4.73 3.24 -9.37
CA ILE A 28 4.07 1.96 -9.60
C ILE A 28 3.04 1.73 -8.50
N GLU A 29 1.80 1.42 -8.90
CA GLU A 29 0.72 1.09 -7.97
C GLU A 29 0.55 -0.42 -7.87
N HIS A 30 0.43 -0.92 -6.64
CA HIS A 30 0.14 -2.30 -6.34
C HIS A 30 -1.06 -2.40 -5.42
N TYR A 31 -1.97 -3.33 -5.73
CA TYR A 31 -3.13 -3.65 -4.91
C TYR A 31 -3.00 -5.09 -4.42
N PHE A 32 -3.14 -5.30 -3.11
CA PHE A 32 -2.85 -6.58 -2.47
C PHE A 32 -3.69 -6.77 -1.20
N GLU A 33 -3.80 -8.00 -0.72
CA GLU A 33 -4.77 -8.35 0.33
C GLU A 33 -4.21 -8.23 1.74
N GLU A 34 -3.01 -8.76 1.98
CA GLU A 34 -2.41 -8.73 3.31
C GLU A 34 -1.25 -7.74 3.36
N ILE A 35 -1.17 -6.90 4.40
CA ILE A 35 -0.05 -5.94 4.52
C ILE A 35 1.31 -6.65 4.54
N ALA A 36 1.32 -7.89 5.04
CA ALA A 36 2.47 -8.75 5.04
C ALA A 36 3.00 -9.02 3.62
N ASP A 37 2.18 -9.02 2.57
CA ASP A 37 2.62 -9.27 1.19
C ASP A 37 3.46 -8.13 0.59
N LEU A 38 3.54 -6.97 1.26
CA LEU A 38 4.31 -5.83 0.75
C LEU A 38 5.79 -6.16 0.55
N HIS A 39 6.39 -6.99 1.42
CA HIS A 39 7.81 -7.36 1.26
C HIS A 39 8.05 -8.06 -0.08
N LEU A 40 7.14 -8.96 -0.50
CA LEU A 40 7.24 -9.65 -1.79
C LEU A 40 7.20 -8.65 -2.94
N ILE A 41 6.33 -7.65 -2.88
CA ILE A 41 6.21 -6.62 -3.93
C ILE A 41 7.52 -5.83 -4.06
N ILE A 42 8.12 -5.45 -2.94
CA ILE A 42 9.36 -4.66 -2.94
C ILE A 42 10.54 -5.53 -3.41
N GLU A 43 10.65 -6.77 -2.93
CA GLU A 43 11.73 -7.70 -3.29
C GLU A 43 11.74 -8.05 -4.78
N HIS A 44 10.56 -8.15 -5.40
CA HIS A 44 10.43 -8.42 -6.84
C HIS A 44 10.40 -7.13 -7.68
N GLY A 45 10.55 -5.96 -7.04
CA GLY A 45 10.55 -4.67 -7.69
C GLY A 45 11.86 -4.32 -8.39
N PRO A 46 11.97 -3.10 -8.91
CA PRO A 46 13.23 -2.50 -9.37
C PRO A 46 14.33 -2.47 -8.29
N ASP A 47 15.53 -2.00 -8.66
CA ASP A 47 16.66 -1.86 -7.75
C ASP A 47 16.27 -1.06 -6.50
N TRP A 48 16.45 -1.68 -5.34
CA TRP A 48 16.14 -1.12 -4.03
C TRP A 48 16.80 0.25 -3.81
N ASN A 49 18.02 0.44 -4.33
CA ASN A 49 18.76 1.70 -4.16
C ASN A 49 18.11 2.87 -4.89
N THR A 50 17.19 2.58 -5.82
CA THR A 50 16.42 3.60 -6.52
C THR A 50 15.09 3.89 -5.85
N LEU A 51 14.65 3.09 -4.85
CA LEU A 51 13.39 3.31 -4.15
C LEU A 51 13.48 4.58 -3.29
N THR A 52 12.66 5.56 -3.61
CA THR A 52 12.66 6.87 -2.92
C THR A 52 11.50 7.02 -1.95
N ARG A 53 10.35 6.42 -2.26
CA ARG A 53 9.14 6.50 -1.42
C ARG A 53 8.26 5.27 -1.61
N CYS A 54 7.72 4.76 -0.52
CA CYS A 54 6.63 3.78 -0.52
C CYS A 54 5.49 4.35 0.34
N THR A 55 4.35 4.63 -0.29
CA THR A 55 3.14 5.10 0.41
C THR A 55 2.12 3.99 0.41
N VAL A 56 1.69 3.54 1.60
CA VAL A 56 0.69 2.49 1.76
C VAL A 56 -0.59 3.08 2.32
N THR A 57 -1.71 2.75 1.67
CA THR A 57 -3.05 3.21 2.07
C THR A 57 -4.02 2.04 2.09
N LEU A 58 -5.01 2.10 2.96
CA LEU A 58 -6.16 1.20 2.89
C LEU A 58 -6.94 1.48 1.61
N ASN A 59 -7.23 0.43 0.86
CA ASN A 59 -8.00 0.46 -0.37
C ASN A 59 -9.45 0.04 -0.08
N ARG A 60 -10.11 0.78 0.80
CA ARG A 60 -11.52 0.58 1.16
C ARG A 60 -12.31 1.87 0.95
N PRO A 61 -13.58 1.77 0.53
CA PRO A 61 -14.43 2.93 0.29
C PRO A 61 -14.80 3.69 1.58
N ASP A 62 -14.59 3.09 2.75
CA ASP A 62 -14.86 3.69 4.07
C ASP A 62 -13.73 4.60 4.58
N GLY A 63 -12.66 4.78 3.81
CA GLY A 63 -11.56 5.68 4.15
C GLY A 63 -10.67 5.20 5.30
N GLY A 64 -10.82 3.95 5.76
CA GLY A 64 -9.90 3.36 6.74
C GLY A 64 -10.01 3.90 8.17
N ALA A 65 -11.16 4.47 8.54
CA ALA A 65 -11.39 5.14 9.83
C ALA A 65 -11.08 4.29 11.08
N GLU A 66 -11.09 2.96 11.01
CA GLU A 66 -10.91 2.07 12.17
C GLU A 66 -9.51 1.47 12.32
N GLN A 67 -8.52 1.85 11.50
CA GLN A 67 -7.19 1.29 11.64
C GLN A 67 -6.26 2.26 12.38
N ASN A 68 -6.00 1.91 13.64
CA ASN A 68 -5.16 2.64 14.60
C ASN A 68 -5.81 3.94 15.11
N SER A 69 -7.06 3.88 15.61
CA SER A 69 -7.54 4.94 16.48
C SER A 69 -6.64 5.01 17.72
N GLU A 70 -6.20 6.20 18.09
CA GLU A 70 -5.42 6.49 19.31
C GLU A 70 -6.05 5.86 20.57
N GLU A 71 -7.36 5.57 20.51
CA GLU A 71 -8.14 4.83 21.50
C GLU A 71 -7.58 3.43 21.82
N LYS A 72 -6.90 2.75 20.88
CA LYS A 72 -6.29 1.44 21.16
C LYS A 72 -5.03 1.55 22.02
N SER A 73 -4.22 2.60 21.82
CA SER A 73 -3.01 2.85 22.63
C SER A 73 -3.36 3.17 24.09
N LEU A 74 -4.46 3.89 24.33
CA LEU A 74 -4.91 4.26 25.69
C LEU A 74 -5.50 3.09 26.49
N LYS A 75 -5.91 2.00 25.82
CA LYS A 75 -6.55 0.85 26.48
C LYS A 75 -5.55 -0.18 27.00
N GLU A 76 -4.36 -0.25 26.42
CA GLU A 76 -3.29 -1.14 26.89
C GLU A 76 -2.54 -0.60 28.11
N GLU A 77 -2.51 0.73 28.33
CA GLU A 77 -1.86 1.33 29.53
C GLU A 77 -2.72 1.28 30.81
N ARG A 78 -3.95 0.73 30.76
CA ARG A 78 -4.86 0.65 31.92
C ARG A 78 -5.24 -0.80 32.31
N THR A 79 -4.53 -1.80 31.84
CA THR A 79 -4.71 -3.22 32.24
C THR A 79 -3.44 -3.73 32.90
#